data_AF-A0A7M1KWB1-F1
#
_entry.id   AF-A0A7M1KWB1-F1
#
_cell.length_a   1.000
_cell.length_b   1.000
_cell.length_c   1.000
_cell.angle_alpha   90.00
_cell.angle_beta   90.00
_cell.angle_gamma   90.00
#
_symmetry.space_group_name_H-M   'P 1'
#
loop_
_entity.id
_entity.type
_entity.pdbx_description
1 polymer ?
#
loop_
_entity_poly.entity_id
_entity_poly.type
_entity_poly.pdbx_seq_one_letter_code
_entity_poly.pdbx_strand_id
1 'polypeptide(L)' 'MNNEDVRVSLLMPKDLKEEVEKKAKNMGLSFSAYVRMVLIKDIKK' A
#
# COMPACT_ATOMS: atom_id res chain seq x y z
N MET A 1 15.84 -14.33 -9.48
CA MET A 1 14.43 -13.92 -9.31
C MET A 1 14.21 -12.75 -10.25
N ASN A 2 13.27 -12.84 -11.18
CA ASN A 2 12.99 -11.73 -12.10
C ASN A 2 12.55 -10.52 -11.28
N ASN A 3 13.33 -9.44 -11.32
CA ASN A 3 13.02 -8.14 -10.72
C ASN A 3 11.98 -7.39 -11.57
N GLU A 4 10.89 -8.06 -11.95
CA GLU A 4 9.82 -7.41 -12.70
C GLU A 4 8.88 -6.70 -11.73
N ASP A 5 8.64 -5.42 -11.99
CA ASP A 5 7.64 -4.63 -11.28
C ASP A 5 6.24 -5.18 -11.60
N VAL A 6 5.75 -6.07 -10.73
CA VAL A 6 4.41 -6.65 -10.85
C VAL A 6 3.37 -5.59 -10.47
N ARG A 7 2.47 -5.28 -11.40
CA ARG A 7 1.28 -4.46 -11.12
C ARG A 7 0.16 -5.32 -10.56
N VAL A 8 -0.42 -4.88 -9.45
CA VAL A 8 -1.52 -5.58 -8.79
C VAL A 8 -2.67 -4.60 -8.60
N SER A 9 -3.88 -5.00 -8.98
CA SER A 9 -5.10 -4.25 -8.68
C SER A 9 -5.64 -4.69 -7.32
N LEU A 10 -6.00 -3.73 -6.48
CA LEU A 10 -6.57 -3.98 -5.16
C LEU A 10 -8.02 -3.53 -5.14
N LEU A 11 -8.89 -4.43 -4.68
CA LEU A 11 -10.28 -4.11 -4.34
C LEU A 11 -10.36 -3.87 -2.84
N MET A 12 -10.88 -2.71 -2.44
CA MET A 12 -11.08 -2.36 -1.05
C MET A 12 -12.26 -1.41 -0.87
N PRO A 13 -12.87 -1.37 0.32
CA PRO A 13 -13.89 -0.38 0.67
C PRO A 13 -13.42 1.06 0.44
N LYS A 14 -14.36 1.93 0.06
CA LYS A 14 -14.06 3.32 -0.30
C LYS A 14 -13.50 4.12 0.89
N ASP A 15 -14.11 3.96 2.05
CA ASP A 15 -13.68 4.54 3.32
C ASP A 15 -12.27 4.10 3.71
N LEU A 16 -11.95 2.81 3.57
CA LEU A 16 -10.61 2.30 3.81
C LEU A 16 -9.59 2.92 2.86
N LYS A 17 -9.93 3.04 1.57
CA LYS A 17 -9.07 3.69 0.58
C LYS A 17 -8.76 5.14 0.97
N GLU A 18 -9.77 5.91 1.35
CA GLU A 18 -9.61 7.31 1.76
C GLU A 18 -8.73 7.44 3.02
N GLU A 19 -8.88 6.53 3.98
CA GLU A 19 -8.04 6.49 5.18
C GLU A 19 -6.57 6.19 4.82
N VAL A 20 -6.33 5.21 3.94
CA VAL A 20 -5.00 4.84 3.46
C VAL A 20 -4.34 6.01 2.72
N GLU A 21 -5.09 6.70 1.84
CA GLU A 21 -4.59 7.88 1.13
C GLU A 21 -4.18 9.01 2.09
N LYS A 22 -4.98 9.29 3.11
CA LYS A 22 -4.64 10.29 4.14
C LYS A 22 -3.38 9.89 4.91
N LYS A 23 -3.28 8.63 5.35
CA LYS A 23 -2.09 8.15 6.08
C LYS A 23 -0.84 8.17 5.22
N ALA A 24 -0.94 7.75 3.96
CA ALA A 24 0.16 7.81 3.01
C ALA A 24 0.66 9.26 2.84
N LYS A 25 -0.26 10.21 2.62
CA LYS A 25 0.05 11.64 2.48
C LYS A 25 0.72 12.21 3.73
N ASN A 26 0.20 11.90 4.93
CA ASN A 26 0.78 12.37 6.19
C ASN A 26 2.21 11.87 6.43
N MET A 27 2.59 10.74 5.82
CA MET A 27 3.93 10.17 5.89
C MET A 27 4.82 10.58 4.71
N GLY A 28 4.33 11.40 3.78
CA GLY A 28 5.07 11.75 2.56
C GLY A 28 5.27 10.57 1.60
N LEU A 29 4.43 9.53 1.70
CA LEU A 29 4.51 8.33 0.87
C LEU A 29 3.48 8.35 -0.25
N SER A 30 3.78 7.67 -1.35
CA SER A 30 2.76 7.31 -2.34
C SER A 30 1.80 6.27 -1.76
N PHE A 31 0.58 6.21 -2.29
CA PHE A 31 -0.42 5.21 -1.90
C PHE A 31 0.15 3.78 -2.01
N SER A 32 0.79 3.44 -3.13
CA SER A 32 1.38 2.12 -3.35
C SER A 32 2.55 1.82 -2.41
N ALA A 33 3.37 2.82 -2.07
CA ALA A 33 4.45 2.65 -1.11
C ALA A 33 3.92 2.37 0.31
N TYR A 34 2.89 3.09 0.74
CA TYR A 34 2.25 2.85 2.02
C TYR A 34 1.60 1.47 2.09
N VAL A 35 0.86 1.06 1.05
CA VAL A 35 0.27 -0.28 0.98
C VAL A 35 1.35 -1.37 1.07
N ARG A 36 2.44 -1.25 0.32
CA ARG A 36 3.58 -2.20 0.41
C ARG A 36 4.17 -2.25 1.82
N MET A 37 4.35 -1.10 2.47
CA MET A 37 4.86 -1.04 3.85
C MET A 37 3.97 -1.83 4.81
N VAL A 38 2.65 -1.67 4.72
CA VAL A 38 1.69 -2.41 5.57
C VAL A 38 1.74 -3.90 5.28
N LEU A 39 1.71 -4.31 4.01
CA LEU A 39 1.77 -5.72 3.61
C LEU A 39 3.08 -6.40 4.06
N ILE A 40 4.22 -5.72 3.89
CA ILE A 40 5.53 -6.24 4.34
C ILE A 40 5.56 -6.37 5.86
N LYS A 41 4.99 -5.41 6.60
CA LYS A 41 4.93 -5.46 8.07
C LYS A 41 4.10 -6.65 8.56
N ASP A 42 3.04 -6.98 7.84
CA ASP A 42 2.18 -8.11 8.17
C ASP A 42 2.85 -9.46 7.86
N ILE A 43 3.53 -9.58 6.71
CA ILE A 43 4.25 -10.80 6.32
C ILE A 43 5.44 -11.11 7.25
N LYS A 44 6.05 -10.08 7.84
CA LYS A 44 7.20 -10.21 8.75
C LYS A 44 6.83 -10.46 10.23
N LYS A 45 5.54 -10.51 10.56
CA LYS A 45 5.07 -10.96 11.88
C LYS A 45 5.12 -12.47 11.99
#